data_AF-A0A811UC83-F1
#
_entry.id   AF-A0A811UC83-F1
#
_cell.length_a   1.000
_cell.length_b   1.000
_cell.length_c   1.000
_cell.angle_alpha   90.00
_cell.angle_beta   90.00
_cell.angle_gamma   90.00
#
_symmetry.space_group_name_H-M   'P 1'
#
loop_
_entity.id
_entity.type
_entity.pdbx_description
1 polymer ?
#
loop_
_entity_poly.entity_id
_entity_poly.type
_entity_poly.pdbx_seq_one_letter_code
_entity_poly.pdbx_strand_id
1 'polypeptide(L)'
;MHLLHHGTLATLGTIKTTFQLTSVLDVLLDTDTSVGSGNYNPELDDPEYCNASSTALYELTMLSRHYHPTVRKMAMHIARGVPASGEGSLPPEIGKLTSHELYDQFDSTQMVFNPVIPVPKQVEPKMKKGRHQFINSDFKLYWKSIIRSGEAALKEKSGLKDPPGYNFYNALVNN
;
A
#
# COMPACT_ATOMS: atom_id res chain seq x y z
N MET A 1 5.58 -12.03 -4.79
CA MET A 1 4.17 -11.95 -4.34
C MET A 1 3.38 -13.25 -4.46
N HIS A 2 3.96 -14.36 -4.94
CA HIS A 2 3.25 -15.64 -5.12
C HIS A 2 3.71 -16.75 -4.15
N LEU A 3 4.60 -16.41 -3.21
CA LEU A 3 5.15 -17.35 -2.25
C LEU A 3 4.40 -17.25 -0.92
N LEU A 4 4.47 -18.33 -0.12
CA LEU A 4 4.05 -18.27 1.27
C LEU A 4 5.00 -17.36 2.09
N HIS A 5 4.58 -16.96 3.29
CA HIS A 5 5.35 -16.05 4.15
C HIS A 5 6.80 -16.49 4.44
N HIS A 6 7.07 -17.79 4.68
CA HIS A 6 8.44 -18.27 4.90
C HIS A 6 9.32 -18.08 3.67
N GLY A 7 8.82 -18.45 2.48
CA GLY A 7 9.51 -18.23 1.21
C GLY A 7 9.73 -16.75 0.94
N THR A 8 8.71 -15.92 1.20
CA THR A 8 8.81 -14.46 1.09
C THR A 8 9.87 -13.88 2.03
N LEU A 9 9.95 -14.37 3.28
CA LEU A 9 10.97 -13.94 4.24
C LEU A 9 12.37 -14.34 3.79
N ALA A 10 12.54 -15.54 3.25
CA ALA A 10 13.81 -15.98 2.68
C ALA A 10 14.25 -15.09 1.52
N THR A 11 13.35 -14.79 0.58
CA THR A 11 13.63 -13.87 -0.53
C THR A 11 13.98 -12.47 -0.04
N LEU A 12 13.21 -11.92 0.91
CA LEU A 12 13.52 -10.62 1.52
C LEU A 12 14.85 -10.64 2.30
N GLY A 13 15.21 -11.76 2.92
CA GLY A 13 16.51 -11.94 3.58
C GLY A 13 17.69 -11.87 2.60
N THR A 14 17.51 -12.44 1.41
CA THR A 14 18.51 -12.33 0.32
C THR A 14 18.60 -10.89 -0.16
N ILE A 15 17.45 -10.23 -0.44
CA ILE A 15 17.41 -8.82 -0.86
C ILE A 15 18.09 -7.93 0.19
N LYS A 16 17.74 -8.09 1.48
CA LYS A 16 18.38 -7.38 2.61
C LYS A 16 19.91 -7.50 2.53
N THR A 17 20.41 -8.73 2.34
CA THR A 17 21.85 -9.00 2.26
C THR A 17 22.47 -8.31 1.03
N THR A 18 21.81 -8.33 -0.13
CA THR A 18 22.30 -7.65 -1.33
C THR A 18 22.41 -6.13 -1.12
N PHE A 19 21.41 -5.50 -0.50
CA PHE A 19 21.46 -4.07 -0.13
C PHE A 19 22.57 -3.76 0.88
N GLN A 20 22.88 -4.66 1.81
CA GLN A 20 24.01 -4.49 2.73
C GLN A 20 25.38 -4.57 2.03
N LEU A 21 25.45 -5.29 0.91
CA LEU A 21 26.69 -5.49 0.17
C LEU A 21 26.96 -4.37 -0.83
N THR A 22 25.94 -3.76 -1.43
CA THR A 22 26.11 -2.74 -2.47
C THR A 22 25.13 -1.57 -2.33
N SER A 23 25.65 -0.35 -2.24
CA SER A 23 24.84 0.88 -2.17
C SER A 23 24.27 1.30 -3.53
N VAL A 24 24.75 0.70 -4.64
CA VAL A 24 24.22 0.98 -5.98
C VAL A 24 22.73 0.64 -6.09
N LEU A 25 22.25 -0.28 -5.26
CA LEU A 25 20.84 -0.70 -5.23
C LEU A 25 19.92 0.29 -4.51
N ASP A 26 20.46 1.28 -3.80
CA ASP A 26 19.64 2.28 -3.10
C ASP A 26 18.76 3.08 -4.07
N VAL A 27 19.18 3.20 -5.33
CA VAL A 27 18.38 3.79 -6.42
C VAL A 27 17.02 3.09 -6.60
N LEU A 28 16.91 1.79 -6.28
CA LEU A 28 15.67 1.04 -6.37
C LEU A 28 14.65 1.45 -5.29
N LEU A 29 15.08 2.13 -4.24
CA LEU A 29 14.22 2.64 -3.17
C LEU A 29 13.66 4.03 -3.50
N ASP A 30 14.27 4.72 -4.46
CA ASP A 30 13.81 6.01 -4.94
C ASP A 30 12.62 5.82 -5.90
N THR A 31 11.53 6.52 -5.60
CA THR A 31 10.32 6.53 -6.44
C THR A 31 10.32 7.66 -7.46
N ASP A 32 11.41 8.44 -7.50
CA ASP A 32 11.55 9.50 -8.49
C ASP A 32 11.80 8.88 -9.88
N THR A 33 10.98 9.28 -10.84
CA THR A 33 11.04 8.81 -12.24
C THR A 33 11.77 9.81 -13.14
N SER A 34 12.39 10.84 -12.56
CA SER A 34 13.18 11.82 -13.31
C SER A 34 14.39 11.23 -14.02
N VAL A 35 14.88 10.07 -13.55
CA VAL A 35 16.02 9.33 -14.12
C VAL A 35 15.57 7.93 -14.53
N GLY A 36 15.72 7.58 -15.82
CA GLY A 36 15.34 6.27 -16.37
C GLY A 36 13.91 6.21 -16.93
N SER A 37 13.60 5.12 -17.64
CA SER A 37 12.29 4.92 -18.28
C SER A 37 11.25 4.25 -17.37
N GLY A 38 11.65 3.73 -16.21
CA GLY A 38 10.77 2.97 -15.31
C GLY A 38 10.40 1.56 -15.81
N ASN A 39 10.96 1.13 -16.94
CA ASN A 39 10.51 -0.07 -17.65
C ASN A 39 11.42 -1.28 -17.37
N TYR A 40 11.01 -2.15 -16.46
CA TYR A 40 11.62 -3.47 -16.25
C TYR A 40 10.94 -4.53 -17.12
N ASN A 41 11.72 -5.35 -17.84
CA ASN A 41 11.20 -6.46 -18.65
C ASN A 41 11.62 -7.81 -18.07
N PRO A 42 10.73 -8.52 -17.36
CA PRO A 42 11.03 -9.82 -16.76
C PRO A 42 11.08 -10.98 -17.75
N GLU A 43 10.63 -10.80 -19.00
CA GLU A 43 10.62 -11.87 -20.01
C GLU A 43 11.98 -12.04 -20.71
N LEU A 44 12.93 -11.13 -20.48
CA LEU A 44 14.28 -11.24 -21.02
C LEU A 44 15.13 -12.20 -20.18
N ASP A 45 15.79 -13.16 -20.84
CA ASP A 45 16.66 -14.15 -20.19
C ASP A 45 17.94 -13.53 -19.61
N ASP A 46 18.42 -12.43 -20.21
CA ASP A 46 19.66 -11.78 -19.80
C ASP A 46 19.39 -10.71 -18.72
N PRO A 47 19.93 -10.90 -17.49
CA PRO A 47 19.73 -9.96 -16.39
C PRO A 47 20.34 -8.58 -16.64
N GLU A 48 21.31 -8.44 -17.54
CA GLU A 48 21.92 -7.14 -17.85
C GLU A 48 21.01 -6.25 -18.71
N TYR A 49 20.10 -6.85 -19.51
CA TYR A 49 19.22 -6.12 -20.43
C TYR A 49 17.77 -5.98 -19.95
N CYS A 50 17.41 -6.60 -18.81
CA CYS A 50 16.06 -6.51 -18.26
C CYS A 50 15.70 -5.12 -17.69
N ASN A 51 16.65 -4.18 -17.61
CA ASN A 51 16.48 -2.81 -17.09
C ASN A 51 16.01 -2.74 -15.63
N ALA A 52 16.40 -3.70 -14.78
CA ALA A 52 15.99 -3.74 -13.38
C ALA A 52 16.43 -2.50 -12.57
N SER A 53 17.59 -1.92 -12.87
CA SER A 53 18.10 -0.71 -12.20
C SER A 53 17.38 0.59 -12.58
N SER A 54 16.57 0.56 -13.64
CA SER A 54 15.85 1.74 -14.16
C SER A 54 14.42 1.85 -13.62
N THR A 55 14.03 1.03 -12.65
CA THR A 55 12.71 1.04 -12.01
C THR A 55 12.84 1.00 -10.49
N ALA A 56 11.76 1.35 -9.79
CA ALA A 56 11.69 1.27 -8.33
C ALA A 56 11.09 -0.06 -7.87
N LEU A 57 11.47 -0.50 -6.66
CA LEU A 57 11.04 -1.75 -6.06
C LEU A 57 9.66 -1.62 -5.38
N TYR A 58 8.62 -1.43 -6.19
CA TYR A 58 7.25 -1.18 -5.73
C TYR A 58 6.64 -2.33 -4.93
N GLU A 59 7.16 -3.55 -5.07
CA GLU A 59 6.72 -4.73 -4.34
C GLU A 59 6.85 -4.55 -2.82
N LEU A 60 7.85 -3.79 -2.35
CA LEU A 60 8.01 -3.50 -0.92
C LEU A 60 6.80 -2.79 -0.33
N THR A 61 6.18 -1.87 -1.09
CA THR A 61 4.98 -1.15 -0.65
C THR A 61 3.81 -2.09 -0.43
N MET A 62 3.63 -3.07 -1.31
CA MET A 62 2.57 -4.07 -1.13
C MET A 62 2.91 -5.06 -0.01
N LEU A 63 4.19 -5.47 0.15
CA LEU A 63 4.63 -6.34 1.25
C LEU A 63 4.56 -5.67 2.64
N SER A 64 4.61 -4.34 2.70
CA SER A 64 4.39 -3.59 3.95
C SER A 64 3.00 -3.83 4.58
N ARG A 65 2.05 -4.33 3.77
CA ARG A 65 0.67 -4.65 4.17
C ARG A 65 0.40 -6.16 4.24
N HIS A 66 1.45 -6.98 4.17
CA HIS A 66 1.35 -8.43 4.22
C HIS A 66 0.71 -8.93 5.54
N TYR A 67 -0.01 -10.04 5.50
CA TYR A 67 -0.69 -10.59 6.70
C TYR A 67 0.32 -10.92 7.82
N HIS A 68 1.46 -11.51 7.44
CA HIS A 68 2.50 -11.90 8.38
C HIS A 68 3.27 -10.66 8.92
N PRO A 69 3.30 -10.41 10.23
CA PRO A 69 3.90 -9.20 10.80
C PRO A 69 5.41 -9.11 10.55
N THR A 70 6.14 -10.23 10.54
CA THR A 70 7.58 -10.24 10.26
C THR A 70 7.89 -9.84 8.82
N VAL A 71 7.04 -10.22 7.86
CA VAL A 71 7.20 -9.82 6.45
C VAL A 71 7.07 -8.31 6.32
N ARG A 72 6.07 -7.72 6.99
CA ARG A 72 5.88 -6.27 7.01
C ARG A 72 7.09 -5.54 7.58
N LYS A 73 7.64 -6.04 8.71
CA LYS A 73 8.85 -5.47 9.34
C LYS A 73 10.06 -5.55 8.41
N MET A 74 10.28 -6.70 7.78
CA MET A 74 11.38 -6.91 6.83
C MET A 74 11.26 -6.00 5.60
N ALA A 75 10.07 -5.89 5.03
CA ALA A 75 9.81 -4.99 3.89
C ALA A 75 10.06 -3.53 4.24
N MET A 76 9.57 -3.07 5.41
CA MET A 76 9.81 -1.70 5.88
C MET A 76 11.29 -1.43 6.18
N HIS A 77 12.01 -2.43 6.70
CA HIS A 77 13.44 -2.32 6.96
C HIS A 77 14.24 -2.11 5.67
N ILE A 78 13.93 -2.88 4.62
CA ILE A 78 14.57 -2.73 3.31
C ILE A 78 14.19 -1.38 2.69
N ALA A 79 12.91 -0.99 2.74
CA ALA A 79 12.45 0.31 2.24
C ALA A 79 13.10 1.51 2.94
N ARG A 80 13.69 1.31 4.13
CA ARG A 80 14.43 2.31 4.89
C ARG A 80 15.95 2.27 4.64
N GLY A 81 16.43 1.51 3.67
CA GLY A 81 17.86 1.39 3.35
C GLY A 81 18.63 0.50 4.32
N VAL A 82 17.96 -0.51 4.92
CA VAL A 82 18.60 -1.53 5.77
C VAL A 82 19.46 -0.93 6.92
N PRO A 83 18.89 -0.03 7.74
CA PRO A 83 19.67 0.67 8.76
C PRO A 83 20.17 -0.28 9.85
N ALA A 84 21.46 -0.17 10.20
CA ALA A 84 22.09 -1.03 11.22
C ALA A 84 21.56 -0.77 12.65
N SER A 85 21.08 0.44 12.93
CA SER A 85 20.52 0.82 14.24
C SER A 85 19.51 1.97 14.09
N GLY A 86 18.69 2.17 15.13
CA GLY A 86 17.74 3.29 15.19
C GLY A 86 16.35 2.95 14.65
N GLU A 87 15.62 3.96 14.19
CA GLU A 87 14.26 3.77 13.72
C GLU A 87 14.24 2.96 12.42
N GLY A 88 13.59 1.80 12.43
CA GLY A 88 13.49 0.92 11.27
C GLY A 88 14.58 -0.15 11.18
N SER A 89 15.50 -0.23 12.16
CA SER A 89 16.37 -1.39 12.28
C SER A 89 15.54 -2.63 12.68
N LEU A 90 15.98 -3.81 12.22
CA LEU A 90 15.36 -5.07 12.64
C LEU A 90 15.81 -5.46 14.06
N PRO A 91 14.94 -6.14 14.82
CA PRO A 91 15.36 -6.83 16.04
C PRO A 91 16.48 -7.84 15.71
N PRO A 92 17.48 -8.02 16.60
CA PRO A 92 18.62 -8.89 16.34
C PRO A 92 18.23 -10.35 16.12
N GLU A 93 17.09 -10.79 16.65
CA GLU A 93 16.55 -12.14 16.49
C GLU A 93 16.16 -12.43 15.04
N ILE A 94 15.81 -11.40 14.26
CA ILE A 94 15.45 -11.52 12.84
C ILE A 94 16.60 -11.02 11.95
N GLY A 95 17.26 -9.93 12.34
CA GLY A 95 18.26 -9.25 11.53
C GLY A 95 19.52 -10.09 11.27
N LYS A 96 19.89 -10.98 12.21
CA LYS A 96 21.06 -11.86 12.11
C LYS A 96 20.84 -13.14 11.33
N LEU A 97 19.58 -13.49 11.07
CA LEU A 97 19.25 -14.73 10.36
C LEU A 97 19.61 -14.62 8.88
N THR A 98 20.12 -15.73 8.35
CA THR A 98 20.31 -15.96 6.92
C THR A 98 18.97 -16.23 6.23
N SER A 99 18.95 -16.16 4.90
CA SER A 99 17.74 -16.45 4.11
C SER A 99 17.20 -17.86 4.36
N HIS A 100 18.09 -18.83 4.57
CA HIS A 100 17.70 -20.22 4.86
C HIS A 100 17.12 -20.37 6.27
N GLU A 101 17.75 -19.76 7.28
CA GLU A 101 17.21 -19.79 8.64
C GLU A 101 15.86 -19.08 8.74
N LEU A 102 15.68 -17.98 8.00
CA LEU A 102 14.38 -17.30 7.86
C LEU A 102 13.31 -18.19 7.22
N TYR A 103 13.71 -19.05 6.28
CA TYR A 103 12.79 -20.01 5.66
C TYR A 103 12.31 -21.04 6.70
N ASP A 104 13.25 -21.70 7.38
CA ASP A 104 12.94 -22.80 8.30
C ASP A 104 12.21 -22.32 9.56
N GLN A 105 12.65 -21.20 10.15
CA GLN A 105 12.10 -20.71 11.42
C GLN A 105 10.65 -20.23 11.30
N PHE A 106 10.26 -19.79 10.10
CA PHE A 106 8.94 -19.24 9.82
C PHE A 106 8.07 -20.19 9.00
N ASP A 107 8.50 -21.45 8.82
CA ASP A 107 7.70 -22.46 8.14
C ASP A 107 6.38 -22.72 8.87
N SER A 108 5.31 -22.85 8.10
CA SER A 108 3.94 -23.06 8.59
C SER A 108 3.37 -24.40 8.19
N THR A 109 4.19 -25.34 7.70
CA THR A 109 3.75 -26.72 7.39
C THR A 109 3.05 -27.38 8.58
N GLN A 110 3.46 -27.05 9.80
CA GLN A 110 2.86 -27.55 11.06
C GLN A 110 1.58 -26.80 11.49
N MET A 111 0.97 -26.01 10.59
CA MET A 111 -0.26 -25.23 10.85
C MET A 111 -0.18 -24.21 11.99
N VAL A 112 1.03 -23.80 12.37
CA VAL A 112 1.27 -22.76 13.39
C VAL A 112 2.05 -21.62 12.74
N PHE A 113 1.57 -20.39 12.92
CA PHE A 113 2.31 -19.20 12.51
C PHE A 113 3.22 -18.73 13.63
N ASN A 114 4.46 -18.40 13.26
CA ASN A 114 5.45 -17.85 14.16
C ASN A 114 5.84 -16.44 13.68
N PRO A 115 5.47 -15.33 14.34
CA PRO A 115 4.55 -15.25 15.47
C PRO A 115 3.10 -15.43 15.03
N VAL A 116 2.21 -15.61 16.02
CA VAL A 116 0.77 -15.69 15.78
C VAL A 116 0.28 -14.45 15.02
N ILE A 117 -0.45 -14.68 13.93
CA ILE A 117 -0.99 -13.59 13.11
C ILE A 117 -2.14 -12.92 13.88
N PRO A 118 -2.11 -11.60 14.07
CA PRO A 118 -3.22 -10.90 14.69
C PRO A 118 -4.45 -10.99 13.79
N VAL A 119 -5.59 -11.36 14.37
CA VAL A 119 -6.86 -11.37 13.65
C VAL A 119 -7.16 -9.96 13.10
N PRO A 120 -7.64 -9.83 11.85
CA PRO A 120 -8.06 -8.55 11.32
C PRO A 120 -9.08 -7.91 12.26
N LYS A 121 -8.79 -6.70 12.74
CA LYS A 121 -9.77 -5.95 13.54
C LYS A 121 -10.99 -5.69 12.66
N GLN A 122 -12.15 -6.16 13.08
CA GLN A 122 -13.42 -5.78 12.49
C GLN A 122 -13.63 -4.31 12.80
N VAL A 123 -13.32 -3.45 11.83
CA VAL A 123 -13.56 -2.01 11.92
C VAL A 123 -14.70 -1.72 10.98
N GLU A 124 -15.76 -1.09 11.49
CA GLU A 124 -16.83 -0.59 10.62
C GLU A 124 -16.20 0.27 9.51
N PRO A 125 -16.51 0.01 8.23
CA PRO A 125 -15.89 0.73 7.14
C PRO A 125 -16.24 2.21 7.27
N LYS A 126 -15.27 3.01 7.72
CA LYS A 126 -15.41 4.46 7.73
C LYS A 126 -15.41 4.91 6.29
N MET A 127 -16.60 5.22 5.76
CA MET A 127 -16.72 5.94 4.49
C MET A 127 -16.01 7.28 4.64
N LYS A 128 -14.73 7.33 4.25
CA LYS A 128 -14.01 8.60 4.15
C LYS A 128 -14.72 9.39 3.06
N LYS A 129 -15.46 10.44 3.44
CA LYS A 129 -15.94 11.43 2.49
C LYS A 129 -14.71 12.00 1.78
N GLY A 130 -14.49 11.60 0.54
CA GLY A 130 -13.42 12.13 -0.28
C GLY A 130 -13.54 13.65 -0.33
N ARG A 131 -12.42 14.38 -0.30
CA ARG A 131 -12.47 15.80 -0.62
C ARG A 131 -12.78 15.90 -2.11
N HIS A 132 -13.96 16.41 -2.46
CA HIS A 132 -14.27 16.74 -3.85
C HIS A 132 -13.36 17.89 -4.29
N GLN A 133 -12.35 17.56 -5.08
CA GLN A 133 -11.55 18.53 -5.81
C GLN A 133 -12.21 18.71 -7.16
N PHE A 134 -12.71 19.92 -7.40
CA PHE A 134 -13.19 20.30 -8.72
C PHE A 134 -12.00 20.83 -9.51
N ILE A 135 -11.76 20.29 -10.71
CA ILE A 135 -10.73 20.79 -11.64
C ILE A 135 -10.98 22.28 -11.95
N ASN A 136 -12.25 22.68 -11.99
CA ASN A 136 -12.67 24.06 -12.23
C ASN A 136 -13.43 24.61 -11.01
N SER A 137 -12.98 25.75 -10.47
CA SER A 137 -13.63 26.46 -9.35
C SER A 137 -15.03 26.96 -9.69
N ASP A 138 -15.28 27.34 -10.94
CA ASP A 138 -16.54 27.92 -11.41
C ASP A 138 -17.62 26.85 -11.53
N PHE A 139 -17.22 25.61 -11.84
CA PHE A 139 -18.11 24.45 -11.84
C PHE A 139 -18.74 24.23 -10.45
N LYS A 140 -18.02 24.54 -9.37
CA LYS A 140 -18.55 24.45 -7.99
C LYS A 140 -19.71 25.41 -7.77
N LEU A 141 -19.67 26.61 -8.36
CA LEU A 141 -20.73 27.61 -8.25
C LEU A 141 -21.94 27.20 -9.09
N TYR A 142 -21.69 26.75 -10.32
CA TYR A 142 -22.73 26.23 -11.21
C TYR A 142 -23.47 25.05 -10.59
N TRP A 143 -22.74 24.05 -10.09
CA TRP A 143 -23.31 22.90 -9.37
C TRP A 143 -24.20 23.31 -8.19
N LYS A 144 -23.73 24.24 -7.35
CA LYS A 144 -24.52 24.75 -6.22
C LYS A 144 -25.80 25.46 -6.67
N SER A 145 -25.76 26.16 -7.79
CA SER A 145 -26.94 26.84 -8.33
C SER A 145 -28.00 25.84 -8.81
N ILE A 146 -27.58 24.75 -9.48
CA ILE A 146 -28.50 23.69 -9.93
C ILE A 146 -29.19 23.00 -8.76
N ILE A 147 -28.44 22.63 -7.72
CA ILE A 147 -29.01 21.97 -6.53
C ILE A 147 -30.03 22.87 -5.85
N ARG A 148 -29.70 24.16 -5.67
CA ARG A 148 -30.60 25.13 -5.05
C ARG A 148 -31.88 25.35 -5.87
N SER A 149 -31.77 25.41 -7.19
CA SER A 149 -32.91 25.55 -8.09
C SER A 149 -33.78 24.29 -8.10
N GLY A 150 -33.16 23.10 -8.03
CA GLY A 150 -33.88 21.83 -7.91
C GLY A 150 -34.64 21.68 -6.59
N GLU A 151 -34.02 22.07 -5.47
CA GLU A 151 -34.68 22.10 -4.15
C GLU A 151 -35.85 23.08 -4.10
N ALA A 152 -35.71 24.27 -4.71
CA ALA A 152 -36.79 25.25 -4.81
C ALA A 152 -37.97 24.74 -5.64
N ALA A 153 -37.71 24.11 -6.79
CA ALA A 153 -38.74 23.56 -7.67
C ALA A 153 -39.51 22.37 -7.04
N LEU A 154 -38.85 21.59 -6.18
CA LEU A 154 -39.49 20.51 -5.42
C LEU A 154 -40.34 21.04 -4.26
N LYS A 155 -39.93 22.16 -3.65
CA LYS A 155 -40.67 22.81 -2.57
C LYS A 155 -41.98 23.44 -3.07
N GLU A 156 -41.97 23.97 -4.28
CA GLU A 156 -43.15 24.52 -4.95
C GLU A 156 -44.18 23.43 -5.33
N LYS A 157 -43.72 22.23 -5.71
CA LYS A 157 -44.59 21.11 -6.09
C LYS A 157 -45.19 20.32 -4.93
N SER A 158 -44.62 20.38 -3.73
CA SER A 158 -45.00 19.48 -2.63
C SER A 158 -45.86 20.11 -1.53
N GLY A 159 -46.01 21.45 -1.48
CA GLY A 159 -46.90 22.12 -0.51
C GLY A 159 -46.67 21.79 0.97
N LEU A 160 -45.52 21.20 1.34
CA LEU A 160 -45.28 20.65 2.67
C LEU A 160 -44.15 21.42 3.39
N LYS A 161 -44.44 21.88 4.61
CA LYS A 161 -43.46 22.49 5.52
C LYS A 161 -42.36 21.48 5.85
N ASP A 162 -41.13 22.01 5.95
CA ASP A 162 -39.87 21.28 6.00
C ASP A 162 -39.88 20.03 6.92
N PRO A 163 -39.54 18.83 6.42
CA PRO A 163 -39.10 17.74 7.28
C PRO A 163 -37.62 17.95 7.64
N PRO A 164 -37.19 17.56 8.86
CA PRO A 164 -35.83 17.76 9.30
C PRO A 164 -34.89 16.84 8.51
N GLY A 165 -33.93 17.44 7.80
CA GLY A 165 -32.69 16.77 7.43
C GLY A 165 -32.74 15.71 6.33
N TYR A 166 -33.70 15.75 5.40
CA TYR A 166 -33.66 14.87 4.23
C TYR A 166 -32.59 15.33 3.24
N ASN A 167 -31.45 14.64 3.24
CA ASN A 167 -30.35 14.85 2.31
C ASN A 167 -30.53 13.90 1.11
N PHE A 168 -31.03 14.41 -0.02
CA PHE A 168 -31.28 13.63 -1.25
C PHE A 168 -30.05 12.86 -1.75
N TYR A 169 -28.84 13.33 -1.43
CA TYR A 169 -27.60 12.60 -1.74
C TYR A 169 -27.52 11.22 -1.10
N ASN A 170 -28.12 11.01 0.07
CA ASN A 170 -28.14 9.70 0.72
C ASN A 170 -29.07 8.69 0.02
N ALA A 171 -30.03 9.16 -0.77
CA ALA A 171 -30.95 8.30 -1.52
C ALA A 171 -30.37 7.84 -2.87
N LEU A 172 -29.56 8.68 -3.52
CA LEU A 172 -28.91 8.35 -4.79
C LEU A 172 -27.66 7.48 -4.65
N VAL A 173 -27.02 7.49 -3.47
CA VAL A 173 -25.81 6.69 -3.19
C VAL A 173 -26.15 5.27 -2.71
N ASN A 174 -27.41 5.01 -2.35
CA ASN A 174 -27.88 3.72 -1.82
C ASN A 174 -28.76 2.92 -2.80
N ASN A 175 -28.64 3.16 -4.11
CA ASN A 175 -29.28 2.34 -5.14
C ASN A 175 -28.26 1.94 -6.21
#